data_AF-A0A7C6FYK7-F1
#
_entry.id   AF-A0A7C6FYK7-F1
#
_cell.length_a   1.000
_cell.length_b   1.000
_cell.length_c   1.000
_cell.angle_alpha   90.00
_cell.angle_beta   90.00
_cell.angle_gamma   90.00
#
_symmetry.space_group_name_H-M   'P 1'
#
loop_
_entity.id
_entity.type
_entity.pdbx_description
1 polymer ?
#
loop_
_entity_poly.entity_id
_entity_poly.type
_entity_poly.pdbx_seq_one_letter_code
_entity_poly.pdbx_strand_id
1 'polypeptide(L)'
;MENNYKIIHEQPSLHFSICSSNKELFLKFEQILKKDGMIGIPDLQGNLHYIVDARKGFFTAYSKVKQTTLELMEQKFEQNENRILNYEEIADTLITKYEFDRSLIGTKFISYMIVHCLLDKSLMVSLSKKLYPAIAEIFSSTVDKVCYSTRYTLRKVELLEKKQRQEKISKEYLLPENASYSNGVVLHKLINEGELMSQKNQSTDTCN
;
A
#
# COMPACT_ATOMS: atom_id res chain seq x y z
N MET A 1 56.38 6.89 25.03
CA MET A 1 55.81 7.01 23.67
C MET A 1 55.67 5.60 23.12
N GLU A 2 54.46 5.07 23.16
CA GLU A 2 54.14 3.78 22.55
C GLU A 2 52.94 3.99 21.63
N ASN A 3 53.15 3.63 20.37
CA ASN A 3 52.23 3.83 19.27
C ASN A 3 51.30 2.61 19.21
N ASN A 4 50.14 2.68 19.86
CA ASN A 4 49.09 1.67 19.74
C ASN A 4 48.11 2.11 18.65
N TYR A 5 48.37 1.71 17.41
CA TYR A 5 47.39 1.83 16.34
C TYR A 5 46.24 0.85 16.60
N LYS A 6 45.12 1.37 17.13
CA LYS A 6 43.85 0.66 17.24
C LYS A 6 43.22 0.66 15.85
N ILE A 7 42.97 -0.51 15.28
CA ILE A 7 42.38 -0.68 13.94
C ILE A 7 40.98 -0.04 13.93
N ILE A 8 40.83 1.02 13.14
CA ILE A 8 39.58 1.79 12.96
C ILE A 8 38.86 1.22 11.73
N HIS A 9 38.31 0.00 11.80
CA HIS A 9 37.28 -0.45 10.85
C HIS A 9 36.52 -1.65 11.45
N GLU A 10 35.41 -1.38 12.14
CA GLU A 10 34.34 -2.38 12.24
C GLU A 10 33.61 -2.42 10.89
N GLN A 11 33.55 -3.60 10.27
CA GLN A 11 32.70 -3.80 9.08
C GLN A 11 31.22 -3.71 9.50
N PRO A 12 30.33 -3.09 8.69
CA PRO A 12 28.91 -3.08 9.00
C PRO A 12 28.35 -4.51 8.85
N SER A 13 27.87 -5.09 9.95
CA SER A 13 27.08 -6.33 9.92
C SER A 13 25.66 -6.00 9.49
N LEU A 14 25.35 -6.22 8.22
CA LEU A 14 24.01 -6.03 7.66
C LEU A 14 23.10 -7.19 8.12
N HIS A 15 21.96 -6.86 8.75
CA HIS A 15 21.03 -7.82 9.38
C HIS A 15 19.61 -7.57 8.84
N PHE A 16 18.90 -8.62 8.43
CA PHE A 16 17.54 -8.53 7.88
C PHE A 16 16.61 -9.63 8.37
N SER A 17 15.33 -9.32 8.37
CA SER A 17 14.49 -9.78 9.45
C SER A 17 12.99 -9.77 9.00
N ILE A 18 12.42 -10.97 8.76
CA ILE A 18 11.07 -11.40 8.30
C ILE A 18 10.29 -12.37 9.25
N CYS A 19 9.10 -12.00 9.76
CA CYS A 19 8.27 -12.82 10.68
C CYS A 19 7.07 -13.50 10.00
N SER A 20 6.73 -14.75 10.35
CA SER A 20 5.51 -15.43 9.86
C SER A 20 4.97 -16.46 10.84
N SER A 21 3.64 -16.64 10.89
CA SER A 21 2.93 -17.65 11.69
C SER A 21 2.62 -18.94 10.91
N ASN A 22 2.94 -19.00 9.61
CA ASN A 22 2.58 -20.12 8.74
C ASN A 22 3.78 -21.09 8.53
N LYS A 23 3.68 -22.28 9.11
CA LYS A 23 4.71 -23.33 9.09
C LYS A 23 4.98 -23.90 7.69
N GLU A 24 4.00 -23.86 6.81
CA GLU A 24 4.12 -24.40 5.45
C GLU A 24 4.91 -23.45 4.53
N LEU A 25 4.73 -22.13 4.73
CA LEU A 25 5.52 -21.10 4.07
C LEU A 25 7.01 -21.21 4.43
N PHE A 26 7.29 -21.54 5.69
CA PHE A 26 8.65 -21.78 6.18
C PHE A 26 9.32 -22.99 5.52
N LEU A 27 8.61 -24.12 5.41
CA LEU A 27 9.14 -25.35 4.80
C LEU A 27 9.37 -25.23 3.29
N LYS A 28 8.50 -24.49 2.58
CA LYS A 28 8.68 -24.20 1.15
C LYS A 28 9.89 -23.29 0.91
N PHE A 29 10.10 -22.29 1.78
CA PHE A 29 11.30 -21.45 1.77
C PHE A 29 12.58 -22.28 2.03
N GLU A 30 12.56 -23.21 2.98
CA GLU A 30 13.71 -24.04 3.34
C GLU A 30 14.15 -24.96 2.18
N GLN A 31 13.20 -25.54 1.43
CA GLN A 31 13.49 -26.44 0.31
C GLN A 31 14.09 -25.71 -0.90
N ILE A 32 13.64 -24.48 -1.17
CA ILE A 32 14.15 -23.65 -2.28
C ILE A 32 15.57 -23.19 -1.95
N LEU A 33 15.83 -22.73 -0.73
CA LEU A 33 17.14 -22.24 -0.31
C LEU A 33 18.20 -23.35 -0.25
N LYS A 34 17.83 -24.56 0.21
CA LYS A 34 18.72 -25.75 0.22
C LYS A 34 19.21 -26.17 -1.16
N LYS A 35 18.41 -25.97 -2.21
CA LYS A 35 18.75 -26.35 -3.59
C LYS A 35 19.87 -25.50 -4.19
N ASP A 36 20.01 -24.25 -3.73
CA ASP A 36 20.97 -23.27 -4.25
C ASP A 36 22.16 -22.97 -3.32
N GLY A 37 22.27 -23.72 -2.22
CA GLY A 37 23.37 -23.64 -1.26
C GLY A 37 23.30 -22.43 -0.33
N MET A 38 22.09 -21.92 -0.09
CA MET A 38 21.82 -20.85 0.87
C MET A 38 21.00 -21.40 2.03
N ILE A 39 21.32 -21.00 3.26
CA ILE A 39 20.57 -21.44 4.45
C ILE A 39 19.89 -20.21 5.04
N GLY A 40 18.56 -20.26 5.06
CA GLY A 40 17.72 -19.27 5.73
C GLY A 40 17.63 -19.62 7.21
N ILE A 41 18.15 -18.78 8.10
CA ILE A 41 18.00 -18.96 9.55
C ILE A 41 16.98 -17.96 10.06
N PRO A 42 15.84 -18.41 10.61
CA PRO A 42 14.93 -17.51 11.30
C PRO A 42 15.48 -17.17 12.69
N ASP A 43 15.46 -15.90 13.07
CA ASP A 43 15.61 -15.53 14.49
C ASP A 43 14.26 -15.52 15.23
N LEU A 44 14.31 -15.43 16.56
CA LEU A 44 13.17 -15.50 17.48
C LEU A 44 12.14 -14.38 17.31
N GLN A 45 12.54 -13.26 16.70
CA GLN A 45 11.62 -12.16 16.36
C GLN A 45 10.91 -12.44 15.04
N GLY A 46 11.12 -13.64 14.48
CA GLY A 46 10.65 -14.06 13.18
C GLY A 46 11.44 -13.24 12.20
N ASN A 47 12.66 -13.62 11.87
CA ASN A 47 13.46 -12.80 11.01
C ASN A 47 14.37 -13.61 10.08
N LEU A 48 14.22 -13.51 8.76
CA LEU A 48 14.92 -14.40 7.83
C LEU A 48 16.31 -13.87 7.40
N HIS A 49 17.34 -14.54 7.92
CA HIS A 49 18.74 -14.30 7.59
C HIS A 49 19.21 -15.22 6.48
N TYR A 50 19.82 -14.67 5.43
CA TYR A 50 20.35 -15.46 4.31
C TYR A 50 21.86 -15.65 4.46
N ILE A 51 22.31 -16.91 4.52
CA ILE A 51 23.73 -17.27 4.53
C ILE A 51 24.17 -17.67 3.13
N VAL A 52 25.25 -17.06 2.65
CA VAL A 52 25.84 -17.32 1.33
C VAL A 52 27.20 -17.99 1.50
N ASP A 53 27.40 -19.15 0.86
CA ASP A 53 28.70 -19.83 0.87
C ASP A 53 29.74 -19.06 0.02
N ALA A 54 30.68 -18.41 0.71
CA ALA A 54 31.75 -17.62 0.10
C ALA A 54 33.05 -18.38 -0.15
N ARG A 55 33.10 -19.71 0.05
CA ARG A 55 34.33 -20.52 -0.14
C ARG A 55 34.85 -20.51 -1.58
N LYS A 56 33.98 -20.20 -2.56
CA LYS A 56 34.35 -20.03 -3.98
C LYS A 56 34.90 -18.64 -4.32
N GLY A 57 35.07 -17.78 -3.32
CA GLY A 57 35.61 -16.43 -3.47
C GLY A 57 34.54 -15.34 -3.46
N PHE A 58 34.98 -14.13 -3.14
CA PHE A 58 34.14 -12.94 -2.93
C PHE A 58 33.24 -12.63 -4.13
N PHE A 59 33.76 -12.74 -5.35
CA PHE A 59 33.01 -12.39 -6.56
C PHE A 59 31.77 -13.28 -6.77
N THR A 60 31.89 -14.58 -6.53
CA THR A 60 30.76 -15.53 -6.64
C THR A 60 29.71 -15.27 -5.57
N ALA A 61 30.12 -14.96 -4.34
CA ALA A 61 29.19 -14.61 -3.26
C ALA A 61 28.46 -13.28 -3.56
N TYR A 62 29.19 -12.27 -4.03
CA TYR A 62 28.65 -10.96 -4.39
C TYR A 62 27.63 -11.06 -5.54
N SER A 63 27.96 -11.78 -6.61
CA SER A 63 27.03 -11.99 -7.74
C SER A 63 25.74 -12.67 -7.30
N LYS A 64 25.82 -13.67 -6.41
CA LYS A 64 24.63 -14.36 -5.88
C LYS A 64 23.76 -13.46 -5.00
N VAL A 65 24.37 -12.66 -4.13
CA VAL A 65 23.64 -11.66 -3.31
C VAL A 65 22.96 -10.63 -4.20
N LYS A 66 23.67 -10.10 -5.20
CA LYS A 66 23.13 -9.11 -6.13
C LYS A 66 21.95 -9.67 -6.93
N GLN A 67 22.08 -10.87 -7.47
CA GLN A 67 21.01 -11.53 -8.22
C GLN A 67 19.77 -11.77 -7.35
N THR A 68 19.95 -12.37 -6.17
CA THR A 68 18.84 -12.64 -5.25
C THR A 68 18.14 -11.34 -4.82
N THR A 69 18.90 -10.26 -4.64
CA THR A 69 18.35 -8.95 -4.28
C THR A 69 17.52 -8.36 -5.42
N LEU A 70 17.99 -8.48 -6.67
CA LEU A 70 17.25 -8.03 -7.85
C LEU A 70 15.96 -8.82 -8.07
N GLU A 71 16.01 -10.15 -7.96
CA GLU A 71 14.83 -11.01 -8.09
C GLU A 71 13.78 -10.72 -6.99
N LEU A 72 14.21 -10.51 -5.75
CA LEU A 72 13.32 -10.11 -4.65
C LEU A 72 12.75 -8.69 -4.84
N MET A 73 13.50 -7.79 -5.48
CA MET A 73 13.00 -6.46 -5.84
C MET A 73 11.94 -6.57 -6.94
N GLU A 74 12.22 -7.31 -8.02
CA GLU A 74 11.28 -7.53 -9.13
C GLU A 74 9.97 -8.16 -8.64
N GLN A 75 10.03 -9.20 -7.81
CA GLN A 75 8.83 -9.81 -7.23
C GLN A 75 8.03 -8.83 -6.35
N LYS A 76 8.70 -7.95 -5.59
CA LYS A 76 8.03 -6.90 -4.83
C LYS A 76 7.40 -5.84 -5.72
N PHE A 77 8.05 -5.49 -6.83
CA PHE A 77 7.48 -4.56 -7.82
C PHE A 77 6.24 -5.15 -8.47
N GLU A 78 6.28 -6.38 -8.95
CA GLU A 78 5.13 -7.08 -9.56
C GLU A 78 3.97 -7.25 -8.57
N GLN A 79 4.25 -7.61 -7.32
CA GLN A 79 3.22 -7.70 -6.27
C GLN A 79 2.61 -6.33 -5.96
N ASN A 80 3.40 -5.27 -5.94
CA ASN A 80 2.89 -3.91 -5.72
C ASN A 80 2.06 -3.40 -6.91
N GLU A 81 2.47 -3.69 -8.14
CA GLU A 81 1.75 -3.29 -9.35
C GLU A 81 0.36 -3.95 -9.41
N ASN A 82 0.28 -5.26 -9.15
CA ASN A 82 -0.99 -5.97 -9.06
C ASN A 82 -1.90 -5.43 -7.94
N ARG A 83 -1.33 -5.00 -6.81
CA ARG A 83 -2.09 -4.39 -5.72
C ARG A 83 -2.62 -3.01 -6.09
N ILE A 84 -1.82 -2.21 -6.81
CA ILE A 84 -2.24 -0.90 -7.30
C ILE A 84 -3.42 -1.06 -8.27
N LEU A 85 -3.33 -1.96 -9.25
CA LEU A 85 -4.41 -2.22 -10.21
C LEU A 85 -5.71 -2.62 -9.52
N ASN A 86 -5.66 -3.56 -8.56
CA ASN A 86 -6.84 -3.95 -7.77
C ASN A 86 -7.44 -2.76 -7.00
N TYR A 87 -6.60 -1.88 -6.42
CA TYR A 87 -7.09 -0.69 -5.72
C TYR A 87 -7.66 0.37 -6.66
N GLU A 88 -7.13 0.48 -7.89
CA GLU A 88 -7.70 1.35 -8.93
C GLU A 88 -9.09 0.85 -9.35
N GLU A 89 -9.28 -0.46 -9.52
CA GLU A 89 -10.59 -1.06 -9.79
C GLU A 89 -11.59 -0.82 -8.64
N ILE A 90 -11.15 -0.95 -7.39
CA ILE A 90 -11.96 -0.63 -6.21
C ILE A 90 -12.34 0.85 -6.22
N ALA A 91 -11.39 1.75 -6.49
CA ALA A 91 -11.66 3.17 -6.57
C ALA A 91 -12.68 3.46 -7.68
N ASP A 92 -12.52 2.91 -8.88
CA ASP A 92 -13.46 3.11 -9.99
C ASP A 92 -14.87 2.58 -9.68
N THR A 93 -14.94 1.43 -8.99
CA THR A 93 -16.20 0.85 -8.51
C THR A 93 -16.90 1.78 -7.54
N LEU A 94 -16.20 2.35 -6.56
CA LEU A 94 -16.77 3.29 -5.60
C LEU A 94 -17.20 4.60 -6.26
N ILE A 95 -16.37 5.16 -7.16
CA ILE A 95 -16.70 6.36 -7.94
C ILE A 95 -17.97 6.15 -8.76
N THR A 96 -18.13 4.98 -9.38
CA THR A 96 -19.32 4.63 -10.16
C THR A 96 -20.54 4.39 -9.28
N LYS A 97 -20.39 3.61 -8.20
CA LYS A 97 -21.46 3.27 -7.25
C LYS A 97 -22.15 4.52 -6.70
N TYR A 98 -21.36 5.52 -6.35
CA TYR A 98 -21.84 6.77 -5.75
C TYR A 98 -22.04 7.91 -6.77
N GLU A 99 -21.97 7.60 -8.06
CA GLU A 99 -22.28 8.53 -9.16
C GLU A 99 -21.47 9.84 -9.11
N PHE A 100 -20.18 9.73 -8.81
CA PHE A 100 -19.28 10.86 -8.84
C PHE A 100 -19.14 11.41 -10.27
N ASP A 101 -19.20 12.74 -10.40
CA ASP A 101 -19.01 13.41 -11.69
C ASP A 101 -17.54 13.30 -12.15
N ARG A 102 -17.28 12.40 -13.11
CA ARG A 102 -15.95 12.12 -13.65
C ARG A 102 -15.32 13.30 -14.41
N SER A 103 -16.10 14.32 -14.78
CA SER A 103 -15.56 15.53 -15.41
C SER A 103 -14.82 16.44 -14.42
N LEU A 104 -15.05 16.26 -13.11
CA LEU A 104 -14.41 17.06 -12.07
C LEU A 104 -13.03 16.54 -11.72
N ILE A 105 -12.05 17.44 -11.67
CA ILE A 105 -10.69 17.09 -11.23
C ILE A 105 -10.66 16.53 -9.80
N GLY A 106 -11.58 16.95 -8.93
CA GLY A 106 -11.68 16.44 -7.57
C GLY A 106 -12.10 14.97 -7.52
N THR A 107 -12.84 14.47 -8.50
CA THR A 107 -13.14 13.03 -8.64
C THR A 107 -11.86 12.24 -8.88
N LYS A 108 -10.97 12.76 -9.74
CA LYS A 108 -9.66 12.16 -9.96
C LYS A 108 -8.80 12.18 -8.69
N PHE A 109 -8.80 13.30 -7.94
CA PHE A 109 -8.11 13.35 -6.65
C PHE A 109 -8.65 12.33 -5.65
N ILE A 110 -9.98 12.19 -5.54
CA ILE A 110 -10.60 11.22 -4.63
C ILE A 110 -10.24 9.79 -5.02
N SER A 111 -10.22 9.46 -6.31
CA SER A 111 -9.77 8.15 -6.78
C SER A 111 -8.35 7.82 -6.31
N TYR A 112 -7.42 8.77 -6.47
CA TYR A 112 -6.04 8.59 -5.99
C TYR A 112 -5.97 8.55 -4.46
N MET A 113 -6.78 9.35 -3.75
CA MET A 113 -6.87 9.28 -2.28
C MET A 113 -7.29 7.89 -1.82
N ILE A 114 -8.23 7.24 -2.52
CA ILE A 114 -8.65 5.86 -2.22
C ILE A 114 -7.47 4.91 -2.38
N VAL A 115 -6.84 4.89 -3.55
CA VAL A 115 -5.71 4.00 -3.84
C VAL A 115 -4.57 4.18 -2.83
N HIS A 116 -4.14 5.42 -2.59
CA HIS A 116 -3.02 5.70 -1.70
C HIS A 116 -3.31 5.41 -0.23
N CYS A 117 -4.55 5.61 0.24
CA CYS A 117 -4.91 5.25 1.60
C CYS A 117 -5.06 3.73 1.80
N LEU A 118 -5.44 2.98 0.76
CA LEU A 118 -5.45 1.51 0.79
C LEU A 118 -4.02 0.91 0.76
N LEU A 119 -3.06 1.63 0.18
CA LEU A 119 -1.63 1.28 0.23
C LEU A 119 -0.99 1.66 1.57
N ASP A 120 -1.23 2.90 2.03
CA ASP A 120 -0.72 3.41 3.30
C ASP A 120 -1.83 4.10 4.12
N LYS A 121 -2.31 3.37 5.11
CA LYS A 121 -3.34 3.86 6.04
C LYS A 121 -2.89 5.04 6.89
N SER A 122 -1.57 5.26 7.03
CA SER A 122 -1.03 6.34 7.85
C SER A 122 -1.37 7.74 7.32
N LEU A 123 -1.78 7.83 6.04
CA LEU A 123 -2.23 9.05 5.37
C LEU A 123 -3.56 9.57 5.92
N MET A 124 -4.45 8.67 6.36
CA MET A 124 -5.76 9.04 6.93
C MET A 124 -5.66 9.70 8.31
N VAL A 125 -4.49 9.66 8.97
CA VAL A 125 -4.26 10.34 10.25
C VAL A 125 -4.47 11.86 10.15
N SER A 126 -4.13 12.46 9.00
CA SER A 126 -4.36 13.88 8.78
C SER A 126 -4.54 14.21 7.31
N LEU A 127 -5.74 14.65 6.95
CA LEU A 127 -6.04 15.08 5.59
C LEU A 127 -5.15 16.26 5.16
N SER A 128 -5.07 17.32 5.97
CA SER A 128 -4.37 18.55 5.60
C SER A 128 -2.86 18.45 5.64
N LYS A 129 -2.30 17.63 6.55
CA LYS A 129 -0.83 17.51 6.73
C LYS A 129 -0.21 16.32 6.02
N LYS A 130 -0.99 15.31 5.63
CA LYS A 130 -0.48 14.10 4.98
C LYS A 130 -1.15 13.83 3.63
N LEU A 131 -2.45 13.55 3.63
CA LEU A 131 -3.12 13.08 2.41
C LEU A 131 -3.15 14.14 1.30
N TYR A 132 -3.60 15.37 1.59
CA TYR A 132 -3.67 16.42 0.58
C TYR A 132 -2.29 16.82 0.05
N PRO A 133 -1.23 16.97 0.88
CA PRO A 133 0.13 17.13 0.37
C PRO A 133 0.60 16.01 -0.56
N ALA A 134 0.38 14.75 -0.20
CA ALA A 134 0.78 13.62 -1.04
C ALA A 134 0.08 13.65 -2.41
N ILE A 135 -1.22 13.94 -2.45
CA ILE A 135 -1.97 14.08 -3.70
C ILE A 135 -1.55 15.34 -4.48
N ALA A 136 -1.26 16.44 -3.79
CA ALA A 136 -0.79 17.65 -4.44
C ALA A 136 0.54 17.42 -5.16
N GLU A 137 1.46 16.67 -4.55
CA GLU A 137 2.75 16.29 -5.14
C GLU A 137 2.57 15.45 -6.41
N ILE A 138 1.73 14.40 -6.36
CA ILE A 138 1.47 13.51 -7.51
C ILE A 138 0.94 14.29 -8.73
N PHE A 139 0.12 15.31 -8.49
CA PHE A 139 -0.54 16.08 -9.55
C PHE A 139 0.17 17.40 -9.88
N SER A 140 1.36 17.65 -9.34
CA SER A 140 2.06 18.93 -9.46
C SER A 140 1.13 20.13 -9.17
N SER A 141 0.34 20.00 -8.11
CA SER A 141 -0.72 20.93 -7.72
C SER A 141 -0.46 21.54 -6.35
N THR A 142 -1.35 22.44 -5.91
CA THR A 142 -1.30 23.01 -4.56
C THR A 142 -2.24 22.25 -3.61
N VAL A 143 -1.86 22.17 -2.33
CA VAL A 143 -2.68 21.55 -1.27
C VAL A 143 -4.07 22.18 -1.21
N ASP A 144 -4.15 23.50 -1.36
CA ASP A 144 -5.41 24.23 -1.36
C ASP A 144 -6.31 23.84 -2.53
N LYS A 145 -5.74 23.67 -3.73
CA LYS A 145 -6.49 23.22 -4.91
C LYS A 145 -7.01 21.80 -4.72
N VAL A 146 -6.23 20.89 -4.13
CA VAL A 146 -6.67 19.53 -3.80
C VAL A 146 -7.82 19.56 -2.80
N CYS A 147 -7.65 20.29 -1.69
CA CYS A 147 -8.67 20.44 -0.65
C CYS A 147 -9.98 21.02 -1.20
N TYR A 148 -9.88 22.12 -1.97
CA TYR A 148 -11.04 22.78 -2.58
C TYR A 148 -11.75 21.87 -3.58
N SER A 149 -11.01 21.27 -4.52
CA SER A 149 -11.60 20.42 -5.57
C SER A 149 -12.26 19.18 -4.98
N THR A 150 -11.66 18.59 -3.94
CA THR A 150 -12.24 17.48 -3.19
C THR A 150 -13.55 17.90 -2.53
N ARG A 151 -13.54 19.02 -1.78
CA ARG A 151 -14.75 19.54 -1.12
C ARG A 151 -15.86 19.84 -2.12
N TYR A 152 -15.53 20.47 -3.24
CA TYR A 152 -16.49 20.80 -4.29
C TYR A 152 -17.13 19.55 -4.89
N THR A 153 -16.33 18.52 -5.16
CA THR A 153 -16.79 17.25 -5.71
C THR A 153 -17.72 16.53 -4.72
N LEU A 154 -17.33 16.45 -3.45
CA LEU A 154 -18.16 15.86 -2.40
C LEU A 154 -19.49 16.62 -2.23
N ARG A 155 -19.47 17.95 -2.34
CA ARG A 155 -20.67 18.78 -2.29
C ARG A 155 -21.62 18.50 -3.46
N LYS A 156 -21.09 18.22 -4.66
CA LYS A 156 -21.89 17.84 -5.82
C LYS A 156 -22.60 16.50 -5.61
N VAL A 157 -21.89 15.50 -5.06
CA VAL A 157 -22.49 14.22 -4.68
C VAL A 157 -23.58 14.42 -3.63
N GLU A 158 -23.32 15.19 -2.58
CA GLU A 158 -24.33 15.49 -1.55
C GLU A 158 -25.62 16.08 -2.13
N LEU A 159 -25.49 17.04 -3.04
CA LEU A 159 -26.64 17.68 -3.70
C LEU A 159 -27.41 16.70 -4.60
N LEU A 160 -26.69 15.85 -5.34
CA LEU A 160 -27.27 14.80 -6.16
C LEU A 160 -28.09 13.83 -5.30
N GLU A 161 -27.50 13.32 -4.21
CA GLU A 161 -28.20 12.39 -3.32
C GLU A 161 -29.40 13.04 -2.62
N LYS A 162 -29.32 14.32 -2.25
CA LYS A 162 -30.47 15.06 -1.69
C LYS A 162 -31.64 15.10 -2.66
N LYS A 163 -31.37 15.36 -3.93
CA LYS A 163 -32.39 15.34 -4.99
C LYS A 163 -32.98 13.93 -5.16
N GLN A 164 -32.14 12.90 -5.21
CA GLN A 164 -32.57 11.51 -5.38
C GLN A 164 -33.42 11.00 -4.20
N ARG A 165 -33.11 11.41 -2.97
CA ARG A 165 -33.94 11.14 -1.78
C ARG A 165 -35.32 11.80 -1.89
N GLN A 166 -35.38 13.05 -2.36
CA GLN A 166 -36.67 13.74 -2.61
C GLN A 166 -37.50 13.03 -3.67
N GLU A 167 -36.84 12.48 -4.70
CA GLU A 167 -37.45 11.68 -5.77
C GLU A 167 -37.75 10.22 -5.33
N LYS A 168 -37.45 9.86 -4.07
CA LYS A 168 -37.66 8.52 -3.48
C LYS A 168 -36.97 7.39 -4.25
N ILE A 169 -35.81 7.66 -4.86
CA ILE A 169 -35.01 6.65 -5.54
C ILE A 169 -34.42 5.70 -4.49
N SER A 170 -34.70 4.41 -4.61
CA SER A 170 -34.16 3.37 -3.74
C SER A 170 -32.78 2.94 -4.21
N LYS A 171 -31.74 3.33 -3.46
CA LYS A 171 -30.36 2.89 -3.65
C LYS A 171 -29.54 3.05 -2.36
N GLU A 172 -28.34 2.51 -2.36
CA GLU A 172 -27.36 2.77 -1.31
C GLU A 172 -26.75 4.17 -1.51
N TYR A 173 -26.84 5.00 -0.48
CA TYR A 173 -26.25 6.34 -0.45
C TYR A 173 -24.94 6.33 0.32
N LEU A 174 -24.02 7.23 -0.05
CA LEU A 174 -22.68 7.33 0.51
C LEU A 174 -22.70 7.58 2.02
N LEU A 175 -23.59 8.47 2.46
CA LEU A 175 -23.83 8.76 3.87
C LEU A 175 -25.33 8.71 4.18
N PRO A 176 -25.71 8.39 5.43
CA PRO A 176 -27.10 8.50 5.87
C PRO A 176 -27.52 9.98 5.91
N GLU A 177 -28.83 10.23 5.84
CA GLU A 177 -29.41 11.57 5.68
C GLU A 177 -28.99 12.58 6.76
N ASN A 178 -28.74 12.10 7.98
CA ASN A 178 -28.36 12.94 9.12
C ASN A 178 -26.85 13.05 9.35
N ALA A 179 -26.01 12.46 8.49
CA ALA A 179 -24.56 12.52 8.66
C ALA A 179 -23.97 13.81 8.08
N SER A 180 -22.90 14.28 8.74
CA SER A 180 -22.13 15.42 8.27
C SER A 180 -21.30 15.04 7.05
N TYR A 181 -21.52 15.74 5.93
CA TYR A 181 -20.75 15.67 4.69
C TYR A 181 -19.38 16.36 4.80
N SER A 182 -18.67 16.15 5.91
CA SER A 182 -17.28 16.59 6.04
C SER A 182 -16.37 15.70 5.20
N ASN A 183 -15.34 16.29 4.60
CA ASN A 183 -14.39 15.54 3.77
C ASN A 183 -13.81 14.32 4.50
N GLY A 184 -13.49 14.45 5.79
CA GLY A 184 -12.98 13.35 6.61
C GLY A 184 -13.95 12.20 6.73
N VAL A 185 -15.20 12.47 7.13
CA VAL A 185 -16.22 11.43 7.30
C VAL A 185 -16.46 10.69 5.99
N VAL A 186 -16.59 11.42 4.88
CA VAL A 186 -16.82 10.82 3.57
C VAL A 186 -15.63 9.97 3.12
N LEU A 187 -14.40 10.51 3.22
CA LEU A 187 -13.21 9.76 2.83
C LEU A 187 -13.03 8.52 3.71
N HIS A 188 -13.22 8.59 5.03
CA HIS A 188 -13.17 7.42 5.90
C HIS A 188 -14.18 6.34 5.49
N LYS A 189 -15.41 6.72 5.14
CA LYS A 189 -16.41 5.78 4.64
C LYS A 189 -15.98 5.11 3.33
N LEU A 190 -15.47 5.88 2.38
CA LEU A 190 -14.95 5.35 1.11
C LEU A 190 -13.76 4.39 1.32
N ILE A 191 -12.79 4.78 2.16
CA ILE A 191 -11.63 3.92 2.46
C ILE A 191 -12.07 2.63 3.14
N ASN A 192 -12.91 2.71 4.18
CA ASN A 192 -13.39 1.53 4.90
C ASN A 192 -14.15 0.57 3.97
N GLU A 193 -14.94 1.11 3.04
CA GLU A 193 -15.64 0.28 2.07
C GLU A 193 -14.68 -0.35 1.05
N GLY A 194 -13.68 0.40 0.58
CA GLY A 194 -12.62 -0.14 -0.26
C GLY A 194 -11.80 -1.24 0.43
N GLU A 195 -11.57 -1.12 1.75
CA GLU A 195 -10.92 -2.17 2.54
C GLU A 195 -11.74 -3.46 2.57
N LEU A 196 -13.06 -3.34 2.77
CA LEU A 196 -13.98 -4.49 2.75
C LEU A 196 -14.00 -5.16 1.37
N MET A 197 -13.98 -4.38 0.30
CA MET A 197 -13.89 -4.91 -1.08
C MET A 197 -12.56 -5.64 -1.32
N SER A 198 -11.44 -5.07 -0.86
CA SER A 198 -10.13 -5.69 -1.00
C SER A 198 -10.03 -7.03 -0.26
N GLN A 199 -10.57 -7.13 0.96
CA GLN A 199 -10.62 -8.38 1.73
C GLN A 199 -11.49 -9.45 1.05
N LYS A 200 -12.57 -9.05 0.38
CA LYS A 200 -13.44 -9.96 -0.37
C LYS A 200 -12.75 -10.52 -1.62
N ASN A 201 -11.96 -9.71 -2.32
CA ASN A 201 -11.20 -10.15 -3.48
C ASN A 201 -10.10 -11.16 -3.08
N GLN A 202 -9.44 -10.96 -1.94
CA GLN A 202 -8.43 -11.91 -1.43
C GLN A 202 -9.00 -13.26 -0.95
N SER A 203 -10.26 -13.28 -0.51
CA SER A 203 -10.94 -14.50 -0.05
C SER A 203 -11.56 -15.32 -1.19
N THR A 204 -11.70 -14.75 -2.38
CA THR A 204 -12.17 -15.46 -3.58
C THR A 204 -11.02 -16.17 -4.31
N ASP A 205 -9.80 -15.64 -4.24
CA ASP A 205 -8.59 -16.28 -4.79
C ASP A 205 -8.09 -17.50 -3.99
N THR A 206 -8.57 -17.71 -2.77
CA THR A 206 -8.14 -18.81 -1.89
C THR A 206 -9.04 -20.05 -1.94
N CYS A 207 -10.13 -20.01 -2.71
CA CYS A 207 -11.10 -21.11 -2.85
C CYS A 207 -11.10 -21.79 -4.24
N ASN A 208 -10.15 -21.46 -5.11
CA ASN A 208 -9.97 -22.10 -6.43
C ASN A 208 -8.70 -22.95 -6.48
#